data_AF-A0A495JSG0-F1
#
_entry.id   AF-A0A495JSG0-F1
#
_cell.length_a   1.000
_cell.length_b   1.000
_cell.length_c   1.000
_cell.angle_alpha   90.00
_cell.angle_beta   90.00
_cell.angle_gamma   90.00
#
_symmetry.space_group_name_H-M   'P 1'
#
loop_
_entity.id
_entity.type
_entity.pdbx_description
1 polymer ?
#
loop_
_entity_poly.entity_id
_entity_poly.type
_entity_poly.pdbx_seq_one_letter_code
_entity_poly.pdbx_strand_id
1 'polypeptide(L)'
;MAAAYADDPMNMDSGWLIDRARMESVYRAEDMVTLDDATLAAVTHEPTRAFLRDVGLPDRVGWFEAAQLFVDGDLQVGGEAWERVARRHPSCPFDMSAWLTLGGIGLDDAIVDTTTGVVYCIPEDGAPHLLNSGVDRLAFFLHALEVERPQYDLEADADVVDPEGAEARLLSLMRRADPAAMEYPESCWFSVLGNVRRLLSY
;
A
#
# COMPACT_ATOMS: atom_id res chain seq x y z
N MET A 1 25.79 -5.71 7.16
CA MET A 1 25.09 -6.50 8.20
C MET A 1 23.85 -7.10 7.56
N ALA A 2 24.05 -8.16 6.78
CA ALA A 2 23.03 -8.75 5.91
C ALA A 2 22.48 -10.03 6.54
N ALA A 3 21.26 -9.95 7.09
CA ALA A 3 20.37 -11.08 7.36
C ALA A 3 19.14 -10.56 8.15
N ALA A 4 18.07 -10.15 7.47
CA ALA A 4 16.78 -9.93 8.12
C ALA A 4 15.59 -10.62 7.43
N TYR A 5 15.77 -11.16 6.22
CA TYR A 5 14.63 -11.69 5.44
C TYR A 5 14.80 -13.13 4.94
N ALA A 6 15.82 -13.85 5.40
CA ALA A 6 16.09 -15.18 4.87
C ALA A 6 15.25 -16.32 5.50
N ASP A 7 14.68 -16.15 6.70
CA ASP A 7 14.10 -17.29 7.43
C ASP A 7 12.97 -16.94 8.43
N ASP A 8 12.30 -15.79 8.32
CA ASP A 8 11.13 -15.54 9.16
C ASP A 8 9.89 -16.17 8.48
N PRO A 9 9.34 -17.28 9.00
CA PRO A 9 8.13 -17.86 8.44
C PRO A 9 7.05 -16.79 8.51
N MET A 10 6.55 -16.38 7.35
CA MET A 10 5.38 -15.50 7.24
C MET A 10 4.36 -15.95 8.29
N ASN A 11 4.01 -15.07 9.23
CA ASN A 11 3.17 -15.39 10.37
C ASN A 11 1.77 -15.76 9.84
N MET A 12 1.56 -17.06 9.59
CA MET A 12 0.42 -17.59 8.85
C MET A 12 -0.82 -17.81 9.73
N ASP A 13 -0.75 -17.48 11.02
CA ASP A 13 -1.85 -17.75 11.96
C ASP A 13 -3.09 -16.88 11.67
N SER A 14 -2.92 -15.72 11.00
CA SER A 14 -3.99 -14.82 10.55
C SER A 14 -4.27 -14.86 9.04
N GLY A 15 -3.42 -15.54 8.25
CA GLY A 15 -3.52 -15.58 6.78
C GLY A 15 -3.08 -14.30 6.04
N TRP A 16 -2.66 -13.24 6.76
CA TRP A 16 -2.12 -12.00 6.19
C TRP A 16 -0.60 -12.07 6.03
N LEU A 17 -0.06 -11.31 5.08
CA LEU A 17 1.39 -11.25 4.88
C LEU A 17 2.14 -10.45 5.97
N ILE A 18 1.43 -9.59 6.68
CA ILE A 18 1.97 -8.72 7.72
C ILE A 18 0.96 -8.54 8.86
N ASP A 19 1.46 -8.47 10.08
CA ASP A 19 0.68 -8.23 11.29
C ASP A 19 0.99 -6.87 11.91
N ARG A 20 0.25 -6.52 12.97
CA ARG A 20 0.42 -5.26 13.68
C ARG A 20 1.82 -5.08 14.24
N ALA A 21 2.40 -6.13 14.82
CA ALA A 21 3.72 -6.06 15.46
C ALA A 21 4.82 -5.77 14.43
N ARG A 22 4.72 -6.36 13.23
CA ARG A 22 5.62 -6.05 12.11
C ARG A 22 5.43 -4.62 11.60
N MET A 23 4.20 -4.15 11.43
CA MET A 23 3.97 -2.74 11.05
C MET A 23 4.60 -1.77 12.07
N GLU A 24 4.39 -2.03 13.36
CA GLU A 24 4.94 -1.20 14.44
C GLU A 24 6.46 -1.31 14.63
N SER A 25 7.13 -2.24 13.93
CA SER A 25 8.59 -2.32 13.97
C SER A 25 9.26 -1.16 13.21
N VAL A 26 8.52 -0.50 12.32
CA VAL A 26 9.02 0.62 11.51
C VAL A 26 8.13 1.86 11.55
N TYR A 27 6.83 1.69 11.80
CA TYR A 27 5.90 2.78 12.05
C TYR A 27 5.62 2.93 13.53
N ARG A 28 5.44 4.14 14.05
CA ARG A 28 5.02 4.30 15.44
C ARG A 28 3.56 3.90 15.56
N ALA A 29 3.17 3.39 16.73
CA ALA A 29 1.78 3.00 16.99
C ALA A 29 0.78 4.16 16.78
N GLU A 30 1.20 5.40 17.07
CA GLU A 30 0.42 6.63 16.87
C GLU A 30 0.28 7.06 15.41
N ASP A 31 1.18 6.61 14.53
CA ASP A 31 1.16 6.90 13.09
C ASP A 31 0.36 5.85 12.31
N MET A 32 -0.35 4.95 13.00
CA MET A 32 -1.11 3.89 12.39
C MET A 32 -2.62 4.12 12.55
N VAL A 33 -3.33 4.04 11.44
CA VAL A 33 -4.77 4.22 11.34
C VAL A 33 -5.45 2.86 11.39
N THR A 34 -6.22 2.62 12.46
CA THR A 34 -7.14 1.50 12.61
C THR A 34 -8.57 2.01 12.71
N LEU A 35 -9.53 1.25 12.20
CA LEU A 35 -10.94 1.65 12.20
C LEU A 35 -11.79 0.69 13.03
N ASP A 36 -12.83 1.21 13.67
CA ASP A 36 -13.75 0.37 14.43
C ASP A 36 -14.77 -0.37 13.53
N ASP A 37 -15.45 -1.36 14.10
CA ASP A 37 -16.43 -2.18 13.36
C ASP A 37 -17.61 -1.35 12.82
N ALA A 38 -17.99 -0.26 13.49
CA ALA A 38 -19.12 0.57 13.06
C ALA A 38 -18.74 1.38 11.82
N THR A 39 -17.55 1.98 11.80
CA THR A 39 -16.97 2.65 10.64
C THR A 39 -16.81 1.68 9.47
N LEU A 40 -16.32 0.46 9.74
CA LEU A 40 -16.09 -0.55 8.71
C LEU A 40 -17.35 -1.32 8.26
N ALA A 41 -18.54 -0.94 8.69
CA ALA A 41 -19.77 -1.66 8.37
C ALA A 41 -20.05 -1.78 6.86
N ALA A 42 -19.56 -0.82 6.06
CA ALA A 42 -19.68 -0.83 4.60
C ALA A 42 -18.64 -1.74 3.91
N VAL A 43 -17.60 -2.18 4.62
CA VAL A 43 -16.58 -3.11 4.10
C VAL A 43 -17.09 -4.54 4.22
N THR A 44 -17.64 -5.09 3.14
CA THR A 44 -18.23 -6.42 3.14
C THR A 44 -17.18 -7.53 3.05
N HIS A 45 -16.03 -7.26 2.42
CA HIS A 45 -14.90 -8.16 2.36
C HIS A 45 -14.28 -8.35 3.76
N GLU A 46 -14.55 -9.49 4.39
CA GLU A 46 -14.18 -9.75 5.78
C GLU A 46 -12.67 -9.66 6.04
N PRO A 47 -11.77 -10.21 5.20
CA PRO A 47 -10.33 -10.10 5.45
C PRO A 47 -9.84 -8.65 5.44
N THR A 48 -10.39 -7.81 4.56
CA THR A 48 -10.06 -6.37 4.53
C THR A 48 -10.58 -5.67 5.78
N ARG A 49 -11.82 -5.95 6.18
CA ARG A 49 -12.42 -5.38 7.39
C ARG A 49 -11.60 -5.74 8.63
N ALA A 50 -11.27 -7.01 8.80
CA ALA A 50 -10.45 -7.46 9.91
C ALA A 50 -9.05 -6.84 9.89
N PHE A 51 -8.41 -6.73 8.72
CA PHE A 51 -7.07 -6.12 8.61
C PHE A 51 -7.08 -4.64 9.02
N LEU A 52 -8.05 -3.86 8.51
CA LEU A 52 -8.18 -2.44 8.84
C LEU A 52 -8.54 -2.18 10.31
N ARG A 53 -9.18 -3.15 10.98
CA ARG A 53 -9.49 -3.10 12.41
C ARG A 53 -8.31 -3.47 13.29
N ASP A 54 -7.62 -4.57 12.97
CA ASP A 54 -6.62 -5.19 13.85
C ASP A 54 -5.19 -4.73 13.56
N VAL A 55 -4.87 -4.41 12.30
CA VAL A 55 -3.51 -4.06 11.85
C VAL A 55 -3.44 -2.58 11.46
N GLY A 56 -4.31 -2.16 10.55
CA GLY A 56 -4.36 -0.80 10.03
C GLY A 56 -3.32 -0.48 8.96
N LEU A 57 -3.29 0.80 8.55
CA LEU A 57 -2.34 1.36 7.57
C LEU A 57 -1.61 2.56 8.18
N PRO A 58 -0.41 2.94 7.70
CA PRO A 58 0.26 4.16 8.16
C PRO A 58 -0.51 5.43 7.74
N ASP A 59 -0.44 6.49 8.53
CA ASP A 59 -1.05 7.80 8.26
C ASP A 59 -0.21 8.62 7.25
N ARG A 60 0.86 9.30 7.69
CA ARG A 60 1.70 10.14 6.81
C ARG A 60 3.19 9.81 6.94
N VAL A 61 3.56 8.56 6.70
CA VAL A 61 4.95 8.10 6.85
C VAL A 61 5.46 7.44 5.56
N GLY A 62 6.62 7.91 5.10
CA GLY A 62 7.31 7.35 3.94
C GLY A 62 6.58 7.64 2.64
N TRP A 63 6.30 6.59 1.86
CA TRP A 63 5.73 6.69 0.52
C TRP A 63 4.20 6.78 0.47
N PHE A 64 3.51 6.62 1.60
CA PHE A 64 2.06 6.60 1.66
C PHE A 64 1.52 7.73 2.54
N GLU A 65 0.47 8.38 2.04
CA GLU A 65 -0.33 9.35 2.78
C GLU A 65 -1.79 8.88 2.81
N ALA A 66 -2.28 8.55 3.99
CA ALA A 66 -3.66 8.18 4.22
C ALA A 66 -4.61 9.33 3.87
N ALA A 67 -5.74 9.00 3.27
CA ALA A 67 -6.75 9.99 2.95
C ALA A 67 -7.36 10.53 4.25
N GLN A 68 -7.58 11.85 4.35
CA GLN A 68 -8.11 12.44 5.58
C GLN A 68 -9.46 11.83 6.00
N LEU A 69 -10.34 11.53 5.04
CA LEU A 69 -11.61 10.84 5.32
C LEU A 69 -11.43 9.43 5.90
N PHE A 70 -10.37 8.73 5.49
CA PHE A 70 -9.99 7.44 6.04
C PHE A 70 -9.47 7.59 7.48
N VAL A 71 -8.59 8.57 7.73
CA VAL A 71 -8.06 8.89 9.07
C VAL A 71 -9.18 9.28 10.04
N ASP A 72 -10.13 10.10 9.58
CA ASP A 72 -11.24 10.60 10.39
C ASP A 72 -12.35 9.54 10.61
N GLY A 73 -12.26 8.39 9.94
CA GLY A 73 -13.27 7.34 9.96
C GLY A 73 -14.58 7.72 9.24
N ASP A 74 -14.58 8.75 8.41
CA ASP A 74 -15.71 9.19 7.58
C ASP A 74 -15.65 8.53 6.19
N LEU A 75 -15.80 7.20 6.18
CA LEU A 75 -15.61 6.41 4.96
C LEU A 75 -16.68 6.70 3.91
N GLN A 76 -16.22 7.08 2.71
CA GLN A 76 -17.07 7.27 1.55
C GLN A 76 -16.88 6.13 0.55
N VAL A 77 -17.84 5.20 0.56
CA VAL A 77 -17.91 4.10 -0.39
C VAL A 77 -18.82 4.49 -1.55
N GLY A 78 -18.36 4.33 -2.80
CA GLY A 78 -19.20 4.60 -3.95
C GLY A 78 -19.50 6.10 -4.17
N GLY A 79 -20.62 6.37 -4.85
CA GLY A 79 -21.16 7.72 -5.01
C GLY A 79 -20.66 8.50 -6.22
N GLU A 80 -21.05 9.77 -6.30
CA GLU A 80 -20.89 10.62 -7.49
C GLU A 80 -19.41 10.76 -7.91
N ALA A 81 -18.48 10.74 -6.96
CA ALA A 81 -17.04 10.78 -7.25
C ALA A 81 -16.63 9.61 -8.15
N TRP A 82 -16.98 8.38 -7.77
CA TRP A 82 -16.63 7.18 -8.54
C TRP A 82 -17.46 7.02 -9.80
N GLU A 83 -18.71 7.46 -9.81
CA GLU A 83 -19.50 7.52 -11.05
C GLU A 83 -18.85 8.45 -12.10
N ARG A 84 -18.25 9.57 -11.68
CA ARG A 84 -17.52 10.46 -12.59
C ARG A 84 -16.27 9.79 -13.16
N VAL A 85 -15.53 9.02 -12.34
CA VAL A 85 -14.37 8.25 -12.80
C VAL A 85 -14.81 7.18 -13.81
N ALA A 86 -15.85 6.40 -13.48
CA ALA A 86 -16.39 5.38 -14.39
C ALA A 86 -16.83 5.96 -15.74
N ARG A 87 -17.46 7.15 -15.76
CA ARG A 87 -17.81 7.85 -17.00
C ARG A 87 -16.60 8.32 -17.79
N ARG A 88 -15.50 8.70 -17.13
CA ARG A 88 -14.25 9.11 -17.78
C ARG A 88 -13.52 7.91 -18.39
N HIS A 89 -13.66 6.73 -17.79
CA HIS A 89 -13.00 5.49 -18.22
C HIS A 89 -14.01 4.38 -18.55
N PRO A 90 -14.87 4.54 -19.58
CA PRO A 90 -15.97 3.61 -19.87
C PRO A 90 -15.51 2.21 -20.32
N SER A 91 -14.23 2.07 -20.71
CA SER A 91 -13.61 0.79 -21.05
C SER A 91 -12.94 0.11 -19.86
N CYS A 92 -12.90 0.76 -18.69
CA CYS A 92 -12.36 0.17 -17.47
C CYS A 92 -13.31 -0.95 -17.01
N PRO A 93 -12.82 -2.18 -16.79
CA PRO A 93 -13.67 -3.31 -16.45
C PRO A 93 -14.10 -3.34 -14.97
N PHE A 94 -13.63 -2.40 -14.15
CA PHE A 94 -13.85 -2.42 -12.71
C PHE A 94 -15.19 -1.81 -12.32
N ASP A 95 -15.86 -2.44 -11.35
CA ASP A 95 -17.02 -1.87 -10.69
C ASP A 95 -16.55 -0.92 -9.58
N MET A 96 -16.70 0.38 -9.82
CA MET A 96 -16.27 1.42 -8.89
C MET A 96 -17.35 1.79 -7.87
N SER A 97 -18.52 1.14 -7.89
CA SER A 97 -19.63 1.46 -6.98
C SER A 97 -19.34 1.10 -5.52
N ALA A 98 -18.37 0.20 -5.29
CA ALA A 98 -17.94 -0.26 -3.96
C ALA A 98 -16.55 0.24 -3.57
N TRP A 99 -16.03 1.28 -4.24
CA TRP A 99 -14.68 1.78 -4.01
C TRP A 99 -14.59 2.73 -2.81
N LEU A 100 -13.51 2.60 -2.05
CA LEU A 100 -13.16 3.42 -0.90
C LEU A 100 -11.70 3.89 -1.02
N THR A 101 -11.46 5.20 -0.93
CA THR A 101 -10.09 5.72 -0.93
C THR A 101 -9.39 5.40 0.40
N LEU A 102 -8.21 4.80 0.33
CA LEU A 102 -7.34 4.56 1.49
C LEU A 102 -6.35 5.73 1.69
N GLY A 103 -5.81 6.25 0.60
CA GLY A 103 -4.75 7.25 0.61
C GLY A 103 -4.12 7.41 -0.76
N GLY A 104 -2.87 7.85 -0.80
CA GLY A 104 -2.10 8.01 -2.04
C GLY A 104 -0.64 7.61 -1.90
N ILE A 105 -0.02 7.31 -3.03
CA ILE A 105 1.40 7.01 -3.18
C ILE A 105 1.96 7.97 -4.23
N GLY A 106 2.67 9.00 -3.79
CA GLY A 106 3.07 10.10 -4.67
C GLY A 106 1.84 10.87 -5.17
N LEU A 107 1.60 10.86 -6.49
CA LEU A 107 0.47 11.55 -7.14
C LEU A 107 -0.72 10.60 -7.42
N ASP A 108 -0.60 9.33 -7.04
CA ASP A 108 -1.54 8.29 -7.41
C ASP A 108 -2.39 7.88 -6.20
N ASP A 109 -3.71 7.82 -6.37
CA ASP A 109 -4.62 7.41 -5.30
C ASP A 109 -4.65 5.88 -5.16
N ALA A 110 -4.63 5.38 -3.93
CA ALA A 110 -4.85 3.98 -3.57
C ALA A 110 -6.29 3.76 -3.06
N ILE A 111 -7.03 2.90 -3.75
CA ILE A 111 -8.46 2.65 -3.54
C ILE A 111 -8.66 1.17 -3.23
N VAL A 112 -9.44 0.83 -2.22
CA VAL A 112 -9.89 -0.56 -2.01
C VAL A 112 -11.31 -0.76 -2.53
N ASP A 113 -11.54 -1.86 -3.25
CA ASP A 113 -12.88 -2.38 -3.47
C ASP A 113 -13.34 -3.09 -2.19
N THR A 114 -14.34 -2.50 -1.54
CA THR A 114 -14.87 -2.96 -0.26
C THR A 114 -15.58 -4.33 -0.31
N THR A 115 -15.82 -4.86 -1.51
CA THR A 115 -16.45 -6.17 -1.73
C THR A 115 -15.43 -7.28 -2.00
N THR A 116 -14.37 -6.96 -2.72
CA THR A 116 -13.35 -7.95 -3.13
C THR A 116 -12.04 -7.85 -2.35
N GLY A 117 -11.79 -6.72 -1.68
CA GLY A 117 -10.55 -6.41 -0.98
C GLY A 117 -9.38 -6.04 -1.89
N VAL A 118 -9.57 -6.06 -3.21
CA VAL A 118 -8.56 -5.68 -4.20
C VAL A 118 -8.27 -4.19 -4.08
N VAL A 119 -6.99 -3.83 -4.17
CA VAL A 119 -6.53 -2.45 -4.17
C VAL A 119 -6.23 -2.01 -5.59
N TYR A 120 -6.83 -0.91 -6.01
CA TYR A 120 -6.64 -0.26 -7.29
C TYR A 120 -5.88 1.04 -7.13
N CYS A 121 -5.21 1.45 -8.20
CA CYS A 121 -4.59 2.75 -8.35
C CYS A 121 -5.43 3.58 -9.33
N ILE A 122 -5.64 4.86 -9.02
CA ILE A 122 -6.09 5.86 -9.98
C ILE A 122 -4.93 6.85 -10.18
N PRO A 123 -4.21 6.76 -11.31
CA PRO A 123 -3.14 7.70 -11.60
C PRO A 123 -3.70 9.07 -12.00
N GLU A 124 -2.90 10.12 -11.82
CA GLU A 124 -3.26 11.49 -12.23
C GLU A 124 -3.66 11.57 -13.72
N ASP A 125 -2.85 10.94 -14.58
CA ASP A 125 -2.98 10.96 -16.05
C ASP A 125 -3.09 9.55 -16.65
N GLY A 126 -4.05 8.74 -16.20
CA GLY A 126 -4.22 7.39 -16.74
C GLY A 126 -5.54 6.71 -16.40
N ALA A 127 -5.66 5.46 -16.84
CA ALA A 127 -6.81 4.62 -16.48
C ALA A 127 -6.55 3.92 -15.13
N PRO A 128 -7.61 3.66 -14.35
CA PRO A 128 -7.47 2.86 -13.15
C PRO A 128 -6.90 1.47 -13.46
N HIS A 129 -6.05 0.96 -12.58
CA HIS A 129 -5.40 -0.35 -12.73
C HIS A 129 -5.20 -1.03 -11.37
N LEU A 130 -4.87 -2.32 -11.39
CA LEU A 130 -4.57 -3.08 -10.17
C LEU A 130 -3.31 -2.50 -9.50
N LEU A 131 -3.40 -2.18 -8.20
CA LEU A 131 -2.25 -1.78 -7.39
C LEU A 131 -1.73 -2.95 -6.55
N ASN A 132 -2.61 -3.61 -5.82
CA ASN A 132 -2.32 -4.81 -5.03
C ASN A 132 -3.52 -5.74 -5.00
N SER A 133 -3.29 -7.03 -4.87
CA SER A 133 -4.35 -8.03 -4.75
C SER A 133 -5.03 -8.05 -3.37
N GLY A 134 -4.55 -7.25 -2.41
CA GLY A 134 -5.15 -7.09 -1.09
C GLY A 134 -4.52 -5.95 -0.27
N VAL A 135 -5.24 -5.50 0.77
CA VAL A 135 -4.75 -4.44 1.68
C VAL A 135 -3.55 -4.90 2.52
N ASP A 136 -3.50 -6.18 2.88
CA ASP A 136 -2.36 -6.77 3.59
C ASP A 136 -1.07 -6.75 2.75
N ARG A 137 -1.20 -6.93 1.42
CA ARG A 137 -0.09 -6.85 0.47
C ARG A 137 0.36 -5.41 0.23
N LEU A 138 -0.57 -4.47 0.13
CA LEU A 138 -0.25 -3.04 0.14
C LEU A 138 0.55 -2.68 1.39
N ALA A 139 0.05 -3.04 2.58
CA ALA A 139 0.73 -2.78 3.84
C ALA A 139 2.13 -3.43 3.91
N PHE A 140 2.26 -4.65 3.41
CA PHE A 140 3.55 -5.34 3.31
C PHE A 140 4.53 -4.62 2.38
N PHE A 141 4.07 -4.07 1.25
CA PHE A 141 4.92 -3.27 0.34
C PHE A 141 5.40 -1.98 1.02
N LEU A 142 4.51 -1.28 1.73
CA LEU A 142 4.84 -0.08 2.49
C LEU A 142 5.86 -0.37 3.58
N HIS A 143 5.64 -1.42 4.37
CA HIS A 143 6.56 -1.87 5.41
C HIS A 143 7.95 -2.18 4.84
N ALA A 144 8.01 -2.91 3.72
CA ALA A 144 9.29 -3.27 3.11
C ALA A 144 10.07 -2.04 2.64
N LEU A 145 9.38 -1.04 2.07
CA LEU A 145 10.00 0.24 1.72
C LEU A 145 10.60 0.91 2.95
N GLU A 146 9.84 0.99 4.05
CA GLU A 146 10.32 1.63 5.27
C GLU A 146 11.49 0.88 5.92
N VAL A 147 11.50 -0.47 5.87
CA VAL A 147 12.66 -1.27 6.34
C VAL A 147 13.90 -1.00 5.50
N GLU A 148 13.76 -0.85 4.18
CA GLU A 148 14.87 -0.57 3.27
C GLU A 148 15.24 0.93 3.23
N ARG A 149 14.48 1.81 3.88
CA ARG A 149 14.69 3.27 3.86
C ARG A 149 16.14 3.69 4.19
N PRO A 150 16.80 3.13 5.24
CA PRO A 150 18.21 3.44 5.52
C PRO A 150 19.20 3.09 4.39
N GLN A 151 18.77 2.37 3.35
CA GLN A 151 19.61 2.00 2.21
C GLN A 151 19.47 2.96 1.03
N TYR A 152 18.48 3.85 1.02
CA TYR A 152 18.24 4.77 -0.10
C TYR A 152 17.91 6.20 0.31
N ASP A 153 17.68 6.47 1.58
CA ASP A 153 17.40 7.79 2.13
C ASP A 153 18.55 8.23 3.04
N LEU A 154 19.23 9.31 2.68
CA LEU A 154 20.35 9.85 3.45
C LEU A 154 19.90 10.48 4.77
N GLU A 155 18.63 10.86 4.89
CA GLU A 155 18.07 11.37 6.15
C GLU A 155 17.82 10.24 7.16
N ALA A 156 17.85 8.99 6.71
CA ALA A 156 17.63 7.81 7.55
C ALA A 156 18.94 7.29 8.17
N ASP A 157 19.61 8.10 9.00
CA ASP A 157 20.70 7.74 9.94
C ASP A 157 21.68 6.62 9.48
N ALA A 158 22.05 6.57 8.20
CA ALA A 158 22.89 5.53 7.62
C ALA A 158 24.23 6.10 7.14
N ASP A 159 25.33 5.47 7.57
CA ASP A 159 26.69 5.89 7.19
C ASP A 159 27.00 5.65 5.70
N VAL A 160 26.39 4.60 5.12
CA VAL A 160 26.55 4.20 3.71
C VAL A 160 25.22 3.64 3.21
N VAL A 161 24.80 4.12 2.05
CA VAL A 161 23.56 3.76 1.35
C VAL A 161 23.87 2.91 0.11
N ASP A 162 22.97 1.98 -0.22
CA ASP A 162 23.02 1.08 -1.39
C ASP A 162 21.65 1.07 -2.10
N PRO A 163 21.31 2.13 -2.87
CA PRO A 163 19.97 2.24 -3.44
C PRO A 163 19.70 1.23 -4.55
N GLU A 164 20.73 0.82 -5.31
CA GLU A 164 20.59 -0.22 -6.34
C GLU A 164 20.31 -1.59 -5.70
N GLY A 165 21.02 -1.93 -4.63
CA GLY A 165 20.75 -3.16 -3.89
C GLY A 165 19.39 -3.13 -3.19
N ALA A 166 18.97 -1.99 -2.64
CA ALA A 166 17.65 -1.81 -2.04
C ALA A 166 16.53 -2.03 -3.08
N GLU A 167 16.61 -1.38 -4.24
CA GLU A 167 15.67 -1.57 -5.35
C GLU A 167 15.58 -3.05 -5.77
N ALA A 168 16.72 -3.73 -5.93
CA ALA A 168 16.74 -5.14 -6.32
C ALA A 168 16.08 -6.06 -5.27
N ARG A 169 16.32 -5.82 -3.97
CA ARG A 169 15.71 -6.58 -2.87
C ARG A 169 14.21 -6.33 -2.79
N LEU A 170 13.79 -5.06 -2.87
CA LEU A 170 12.39 -4.64 -2.87
C LEU A 170 11.64 -5.28 -4.05
N LEU A 171 12.16 -5.17 -5.27
CA LEU A 171 11.57 -5.76 -6.45
C LEU A 171 11.41 -7.29 -6.33
N SER A 172 12.42 -7.97 -5.78
CA SER A 172 12.36 -9.41 -5.53
C SER A 172 11.30 -9.78 -4.48
N LEU A 173 11.20 -9.01 -3.40
CA LEU A 173 10.23 -9.22 -2.33
C LEU A 173 8.80 -8.93 -2.79
N MET A 174 8.58 -7.80 -3.46
CA MET A 174 7.28 -7.42 -4.02
C MET A 174 6.76 -8.47 -5.02
N ARG A 175 7.60 -8.94 -5.94
CA ARG A 175 7.23 -10.02 -6.88
C ARG A 175 6.84 -11.33 -6.19
N ARG A 176 7.46 -11.66 -5.05
CA ARG A 176 7.13 -12.88 -4.30
C ARG A 176 5.82 -12.73 -3.52
N ALA A 177 5.57 -11.56 -2.95
CA ALA A 177 4.41 -11.28 -2.12
C ALA A 177 3.12 -11.02 -2.93
N ASP A 178 3.24 -10.30 -4.04
CA ASP A 178 2.12 -9.96 -4.92
C ASP A 178 2.56 -9.94 -6.39
N PRO A 179 2.65 -11.10 -7.05
CA PRO A 179 3.03 -11.16 -8.46
C PRO A 179 2.15 -10.29 -9.36
N ALA A 180 0.84 -10.24 -9.09
CA ALA A 180 -0.12 -9.50 -9.90
C ALA A 180 0.10 -7.98 -9.84
N ALA A 181 0.46 -7.44 -8.67
CA ALA A 181 0.87 -6.03 -8.53
C ALA A 181 2.07 -5.67 -9.42
N MET A 182 2.95 -6.65 -9.67
CA MET A 182 4.19 -6.45 -10.42
C MET A 182 4.06 -6.77 -11.91
N GLU A 183 2.86 -7.13 -12.40
CA GLU A 183 2.59 -7.37 -13.82
C GLU A 183 2.31 -6.07 -14.61
N TYR A 184 2.02 -4.96 -13.93
CA TYR A 184 1.72 -3.67 -14.57
C TYR A 184 2.93 -2.71 -14.46
N PRO A 185 3.78 -2.59 -15.50
CA PRO A 185 5.04 -1.83 -15.43
C PRO A 185 4.84 -0.32 -15.27
N GLU A 186 3.64 0.18 -15.59
CA GLU A 186 3.25 1.59 -15.44
C GLU A 186 2.65 1.89 -14.07
N SER A 187 2.63 0.91 -13.15
CA SER A 187 2.17 1.11 -11.77
C SER A 187 3.08 2.07 -11.01
N CYS A 188 2.50 2.81 -10.05
CA CYS A 188 3.25 3.65 -9.13
C CYS A 188 4.38 2.90 -8.42
N TRP A 189 4.27 1.57 -8.22
CA TRP A 189 5.35 0.77 -7.63
C TRP A 189 6.65 0.82 -8.44
N PHE A 190 6.58 0.82 -9.77
CA PHE A 190 7.79 0.94 -10.60
C PHE A 190 8.36 2.35 -10.57
N SER A 191 7.52 3.38 -10.44
CA SER A 191 7.96 4.76 -10.19
C SER A 191 8.65 4.90 -8.83
N VAL A 192 8.09 4.30 -7.78
CA VAL A 192 8.69 4.25 -6.43
C VAL A 192 10.04 3.54 -6.47
N LEU A 193 10.13 2.33 -7.05
CA LEU A 193 11.39 1.60 -7.19
C LEU A 193 12.43 2.39 -8.01
N GLY A 194 12.00 3.05 -9.09
CA GLY A 194 12.84 3.95 -9.87
C GLY A 194 13.36 5.14 -9.07
N ASN A 195 12.56 5.68 -8.14
CA ASN A 195 12.99 6.76 -7.24
C ASN A 195 13.94 6.25 -6.15
N VAL A 196 13.64 5.10 -5.54
CA VAL A 196 14.57 4.42 -4.62
C VAL A 196 15.95 4.31 -5.26
N ARG A 197 16.03 3.81 -6.50
CA ARG A 197 17.30 3.69 -7.22
C ARG A 197 18.00 5.04 -7.48
N ARG A 198 17.24 6.10 -7.77
CA ARG A 198 17.75 7.40 -8.23
C ARG A 198 18.22 8.33 -7.10
N LEU A 199 17.89 8.07 -5.84
CA LEU A 199 18.13 8.98 -4.72
C LEU A 199 19.62 9.32 -4.43
N LEU A 200 20.59 8.83 -5.21
CA LEU A 200 22.01 9.23 -5.14
C LEU A 200 22.66 9.52 -6.51
N SER A 201 21.89 9.72 -7.59
CA SER A 201 22.46 9.92 -8.93
C SER A 201 22.92 11.36 -9.25
N TYR A 202 23.14 12.22 -8.25
CA TYR A 202 23.59 13.62 -8.43
C TYR A 202 25.06 13.81 -8.05
#